data_AF-A0AA43FEK6-F1
#
_entry.id   AF-A0AA43FEK6-F1
#
_cell.length_a   1.000
_cell.length_b   1.000
_cell.length_c   1.000
_cell.angle_alpha   90.00
_cell.angle_beta   90.00
_cell.angle_gamma   90.00
#
_symmetry.space_group_name_H-M   'P 1'
#
loop_
_entity.id
_entity.type
_entity.pdbx_description
1 polymer ?
#
loop_
_entity_poly.entity_id
_entity_poly.type
_entity_poly.pdbx_seq_one_letter_code
_entity_poly.pdbx_strand_id
1 'polypeptide(L)' 'MPPTNPRSWLQAYGKAVLIFAYFVIATVWLPSRILGVSFISTAPAALRDLVGSGVWFGFLVAGMWTLRSLQAKGWI' A
#
# COMPACT_ATOMS: atom_id res chain seq x y z
N MET A 1 -2.09 28.74 -2.08
CA MET A 1 -2.13 29.25 -3.47
C MET A 1 -1.89 28.07 -4.40
N PRO A 2 -2.72 27.86 -5.43
CA PRO A 2 -2.47 26.80 -6.40
C PRO A 2 -1.14 27.07 -7.14
N PRO A 3 -0.37 26.04 -7.50
CA PRO A 3 0.88 26.24 -8.21
C PRO A 3 0.62 26.85 -9.59
N THR A 4 1.19 28.03 -9.88
CA THR A 4 1.06 28.70 -11.19
C THR A 4 1.99 28.12 -12.27
N ASN A 5 2.87 27.20 -11.89
CA ASN A 5 3.82 26.56 -12.79
C ASN A 5 3.31 25.19 -13.28
N PRO A 6 3.27 24.93 -14.60
CA PRO A 6 2.89 23.62 -15.14
C PRO A 6 3.79 22.48 -14.62
N ARG A 7 5.07 22.77 -14.35
CA ARG A 7 6.03 21.79 -13.82
C ARG A 7 5.68 21.32 -12.41
N SER A 8 5.10 22.18 -11.56
CA SER A 8 4.67 21.80 -10.21
C SER A 8 3.43 20.91 -10.22
N TRP A 9 2.54 21.07 -11.22
CA TRP A 9 1.43 20.13 -11.43
C TRP A 9 1.94 18.76 -11.84
N LEU A 10 2.91 18.71 -12.76
CA LEU A 10 3.51 17.44 -13.19
C LEU A 10 4.19 16.70 -12.02
N GLN A 11 4.90 17.42 -11.14
CA GLN A 11 5.47 16.84 -9.92
C GLN A 11 4.40 16.32 -8.95
N ALA A 12 3.31 17.08 -8.74
CA ALA A 12 2.21 16.65 -7.87
C ALA A 12 1.54 15.38 -8.40
N TYR A 13 1.28 15.31 -9.71
CA TYR A 13 0.76 14.11 -10.36
C TYR A 13 1.73 12.92 -10.26
N GLY A 14 3.03 13.14 -10.47
CA GLY A 14 4.04 12.10 -10.33
C GLY A 14 4.08 11.50 -8.92
N LYS A 15 4.00 12.35 -7.89
CA LYS A 15 3.90 11.91 -6.48
C LYS A 15 2.61 11.14 -6.22
N ALA A 16 1.47 11.62 -6.73
CA ALA A 16 0.19 10.94 -6.56
C ALA A 16 0.17 9.54 -7.20
N VAL A 17 0.73 9.40 -8.42
CA VAL A 17 0.87 8.11 -9.10
C VAL A 17 1.79 7.16 -8.33
N LEU A 18 2.90 7.66 -7.78
CA LEU A 18 3.80 6.89 -6.93
C LEU A 18 3.10 6.36 -5.67
N ILE A 19 2.36 7.23 -4.97
CA ILE A 19 1.59 6.84 -3.78
C ILE A 19 0.54 5.79 -4.15
N PHE A 20 -0.18 5.99 -5.25
CA PHE A 20 -1.19 5.04 -5.72
C PHE A 20 -0.58 3.68 -6.05
N ALA A 21 0.51 3.66 -6.83
CA ALA A 21 1.22 2.43 -7.17
C ALA A 21 1.73 1.69 -5.92
N TYR A 22 2.34 2.43 -4.98
CA TYR A 22 2.77 1.88 -3.70
C TYR A 22 1.60 1.28 -2.91
N PHE A 23 0.46 1.97 -2.87
CA PHE A 23 -0.73 1.50 -2.16
C PHE A 23 -1.28 0.21 -2.79
N VAL A 24 -1.42 0.16 -4.11
CA VAL A 24 -1.86 -1.04 -4.84
C VAL A 24 -0.92 -2.22 -4.57
N ILE A 25 0.40 -1.98 -4.56
CA ILE A 25 1.38 -3.03 -4.26
C ILE A 25 1.21 -3.54 -2.82
N ALA A 26 1.10 -2.63 -1.86
CA ALA A 26 0.99 -2.97 -0.45
C ALA A 26 -0.34 -3.66 -0.10
N THR A 27 -1.47 -3.22 -0.65
CA THR A 27 -2.80 -3.71 -0.23
C THR A 27 -3.40 -4.78 -1.14
N VAL A 28 -2.94 -4.91 -2.38
CA VAL A 28 -3.49 -5.86 -3.35
C VAL A 28 -2.45 -6.90 -3.75
N TRP A 29 -1.29 -6.45 -4.24
CA TRP A 29 -0.31 -7.37 -4.84
C TRP A 29 0.42 -8.24 -3.81
N LEU A 30 0.93 -7.65 -2.73
CA LEU A 30 1.61 -8.43 -1.67
C LEU A 30 0.64 -9.38 -0.94
N PRO A 31 -0.54 -8.93 -0.48
CA PRO A 31 -1.49 -9.81 0.19
C PRO A 31 -1.96 -10.96 -0.70
N SER A 32 -2.22 -10.71 -1.99
CA SER A 32 -2.62 -11.78 -2.93
C SER A 32 -1.51 -12.82 -3.15
N ARG A 33 -0.24 -12.40 -3.19
CA ARG A 33 0.90 -13.33 -3.27
C ARG A 33 1.05 -14.17 -2.01
N ILE A 34 0.84 -13.57 -0.84
CA ILE A 34 0.96 -14.25 0.46
C ILE A 34 -0.22 -15.21 0.70
N LEU A 35 -1.44 -14.83 0.30
CA LEU A 35 -2.64 -15.65 0.46
C LEU A 35 -2.77 -16.74 -0.63
N GLY A 36 -2.06 -16.57 -1.75
CA GLY A 36 -1.96 -17.57 -2.81
C GLY A 36 -0.99 -18.72 -2.50
N VAL A 37 -0.22 -18.63 -1.40
CA VAL A 37 0.70 -19.70 -1.01
C VAL A 37 -0.12 -20.91 -0.55
N SER A 38 0.12 -22.06 -1.16
CA SER A 38 -0.63 -23.31 -0.97
C SER A 38 -0.81 -23.72 0.50
N PHE A 39 0.12 -23.34 1.37
CA PHE A 39 0.08 -23.56 2.82
C PHE A 39 -1.16 -22.95 3.52
N ILE A 40 -1.69 -21.83 3.04
CA ILE A 40 -2.88 -21.18 3.61
C ILE A 40 -4.17 -21.76 3.01
N SER A 41 -4.10 -22.35 1.81
CA SER A 41 -5.26 -22.87 1.09
C SER A 41 -5.84 -24.14 1.71
N THR A 42 -5.03 -24.87 2.47
CA THR A 42 -5.42 -26.12 3.18
C THR A 42 -5.90 -25.86 4.61
N ALA A 43 -5.83 -24.63 5.10
CA ALA A 43 -6.25 -24.26 6.44
C ALA A 43 -7.78 -24.15 6.57
N PRO A 44 -8.36 -24.34 7.78
CA PRO A 44 -9.76 -24.09 8.05
C PRO A 44 -10.17 -22.66 7.65
N ALA A 45 -11.38 -22.49 7.11
CA ALA A 45 -11.87 -21.20 6.60
C ALA A 45 -11.69 -20.04 7.60
N ALA A 46 -12.02 -20.25 8.88
CA ALA A 46 -11.86 -19.24 9.92
C ALA A 46 -10.40 -18.79 10.12
N LEU A 47 -9.44 -19.71 10.04
CA LEU A 47 -8.01 -19.38 10.16
C LEU A 47 -7.52 -18.64 8.91
N ARG A 48 -8.02 -19.03 7.74
CA ARG A 48 -7.71 -18.38 6.46
C ARG A 48 -8.21 -16.93 6.42
N ASP A 49 -9.40 -16.67 6.95
CA ASP A 49 -9.98 -15.34 7.05
C ASP A 49 -9.25 -14.48 8.09
N LEU A 50 -8.87 -15.06 9.22
CA LEU A 50 -8.08 -14.38 10.25
C LEU A 50 -6.69 -13.99 9.74
N VAL A 51 -6.00 -14.90 9.07
CA VAL A 51 -4.68 -14.63 8.47
C VAL A 51 -4.82 -13.65 7.31
N GLY A 52 -5.85 -13.80 6.46
CA GLY A 52 -6.15 -12.89 5.37
C GLY A 52 -6.36 -11.46 5.84
N SER A 53 -7.25 -11.27 6.82
CA SER A 53 -7.51 -9.96 7.41
C SER A 53 -6.29 -9.41 8.16
N GLY A 54 -5.56 -10.23 8.90
CA GLY A 54 -4.35 -9.82 9.62
C GLY A 54 -3.23 -9.37 8.69
N VAL A 55 -2.97 -10.11 7.61
CA VAL A 55 -2.00 -9.75 6.57
C VAL A 55 -2.41 -8.43 5.92
N TRP A 56 -3.68 -8.31 5.52
CA TRP A 56 -4.18 -7.09 4.90
C TRP A 56 -4.04 -5.86 5.82
N PHE A 57 -4.48 -5.98 7.08
CA PHE A 57 -4.33 -4.91 8.08
C PHE A 57 -2.87 -4.57 8.34
N GLY A 58 -1.99 -5.57 8.46
CA GLY A 58 -0.56 -5.37 8.64
C GLY A 58 0.05 -4.55 7.50
N PHE A 59 -0.28 -4.88 6.25
CA PHE A 59 0.19 -4.13 5.09
C PHE A 59 -0.40 -2.73 5.00
N LEU A 60 -1.67 -2.54 5.38
CA LEU A 60 -2.29 -1.23 5.42
C LEU A 60 -1.60 -0.32 6.46
N VAL A 61 -1.36 -0.83 7.67
CA VAL A 61 -0.65 -0.09 8.72
C VAL A 61 0.79 0.23 8.29
N ALA A 62 1.51 -0.75 7.75
CA ALA A 62 2.87 -0.54 7.24
C ALA A 62 2.89 0.49 6.09
N GLY A 63 1.90 0.45 5.20
CA GLY A 63 1.74 1.40 4.11
C GLY A 63 1.52 2.83 4.59
N MET A 64 0.58 3.01 5.53
CA MET A 64 0.33 4.31 6.15
C MET A 64 1.55 4.83 6.91
N TRP A 65 2.24 3.98 7.65
CA TRP A 65 3.43 4.35 8.40
C TRP A 65 4.58 4.76 7.48
N THR A 66 4.76 4.05 6.37
CA THR A 66 5.78 4.36 5.36
C THR A 66 5.48 5.68 4.67
N LEU A 67 4.23 5.89 4.22
CA LEU A 67 3.80 7.16 3.63
C LEU A 67 4.00 8.33 4.58
N ARG A 68 3.60 8.17 5.85
CA ARG A 68 3.80 9.19 6.88
C ARG A 68 5.28 9.49 7.11
N SER A 69 6.13 8.46 7.10
CA SER A 69 7.58 8.61 7.26
C SER A 69 8.22 9.32 6.07
N LEU A 70 7.75 9.03 4.85
CA LEU A 70 8.25 9.66 3.63
C LEU A 70 7.79 11.13 3.51
N GLN A 71 6.57 11.43 3.94
CA GLN A 71 6.07 12.80 4.09
C GLN A 71 6.85 13.57 5.16
N ALA A 72 7.09 12.96 6.32
CA ALA A 72 7.85 13.60 7.40
C ALA A 72 9.31 13.91 7.01
N LYS A 73 9.88 13.13 6.08
CA LYS A 73 11.23 13.35 5.53
C LYS A 73 11.26 14.33 4.36
N GLY A 74 10.11 14.82 3.88
CA GLY A 74 10.01 15.71 2.73
C GLY A 74 10.31 15.04 1.38
N TRP A 75 10.32 13.71 1.32
CA TRP A 75 10.57 12.95 0.09
C TRP A 75 9.35 12.96 -0.84
N ILE A 76 8.16 13.10 -0.26
CA ILE A 76 6.87 13.20 -0.97
C ILE A 76 6.05 14.30 -0.30
#